data_AF-A0A0G2B081-F1
#
_entry.id   AF-A0A0G2B081-F1
#
_cell.length_a   1.000
_cell.length_b   1.000
_cell.length_c   1.000
_cell.angle_alpha   90.00
_cell.angle_beta   90.00
_cell.angle_gamma   90.00
#
_symmetry.space_group_name_H-M   'P 1'
#
loop_
_entity.id
_entity.type
_entity.pdbx_description
1 polymer ?
#
loop_
_entity_poly.entity_id
_entity_poly.type
_entity_poly.pdbx_seq_one_letter_code
_entity_poly.pdbx_strand_id
1 'polypeptide(L)'
;MQNMTAERRPIYQSTEDERRFEHTYLNPEEAHKRAQETLSEYEIKPETFTGLYGADILKHDAEEVARLEALFEQSPSKIYADILEAIACEHGELSNWFGPNSQVIKTARYDDYKNKIDMVVETESENQQFSHLALGIDITFGSKDLHKKFDAIKAGINKGSLGQLKYFHSDRQHFTGRLRKLPQVVVGIEIERVKELGLLWMNRRNKELREHPVQIAILEEAALQLETFVEYSRSINKNDLVVIFERELQKINELLDEKIKAGIKTIKDDKVFEEIKRNLLLFTNE
;
A
#
# COMPACT_ATOMS: atom_id res chain seq x y z
N MET A 1 10.60 -18.53 47.50
CA MET A 1 9.75 -17.97 46.43
C MET A 1 10.30 -16.61 46.06
N GLN A 2 11.17 -16.56 45.05
CA GLN A 2 11.60 -15.33 44.38
C GLN A 2 11.12 -15.48 42.93
N ASN A 3 9.99 -14.84 42.60
CA ASN A 3 9.59 -14.69 41.21
C ASN A 3 10.43 -13.58 40.61
N MET A 4 11.42 -13.97 39.83
CA MET A 4 12.15 -13.07 38.95
C MET A 4 11.15 -12.49 37.95
N THR A 5 10.89 -11.19 38.08
CA THR A 5 10.34 -10.37 37.01
C THR A 5 11.24 -10.54 35.79
N ALA A 6 10.69 -11.07 34.69
CA ALA A 6 11.39 -11.20 33.43
C ALA A 6 11.95 -9.83 33.01
N GLU A 7 13.26 -9.65 33.11
CA GLU A 7 13.97 -8.51 32.52
C GLU A 7 13.74 -8.54 31.01
N ARG A 8 12.82 -7.68 30.54
CA ARG A 8 12.48 -7.56 29.12
C ARG A 8 13.55 -6.74 28.43
N ARG A 9 14.24 -7.38 27.48
CA ARG A 9 15.26 -6.73 26.65
C ARG A 9 14.61 -5.64 25.78
N PRO A 10 15.21 -4.45 25.66
CA PRO A 10 14.73 -3.43 24.74
C PRO A 10 14.80 -3.96 23.30
N ILE A 11 13.84 -3.55 22.47
CA ILE A 11 13.74 -3.99 21.07
C ILE A 11 15.00 -3.54 20.29
N TYR A 12 15.65 -2.42 20.69
CA TYR A 12 16.87 -1.91 20.06
C TYR A 12 17.84 -1.20 21.05
N GLN A 13 19.07 -0.95 20.59
CA GLN A 13 20.10 -0.21 21.32
C GLN A 13 19.84 1.31 21.23
N SER A 14 19.21 1.90 22.25
CA SER A 14 19.09 3.35 22.44
C SER A 14 20.00 3.84 23.58
N THR A 15 20.42 5.10 23.53
CA THR A 15 21.09 5.75 24.66
C THR A 15 20.14 5.81 25.87
N GLU A 16 20.66 5.96 27.09
CA GLU A 16 19.79 6.03 28.29
C GLU A 16 18.85 7.25 28.26
N ASP A 17 19.28 8.35 27.63
CA ASP A 17 18.48 9.58 27.53
C ASP A 17 17.36 9.46 26.48
N GLU A 18 17.62 8.81 25.34
CA GLU A 18 16.58 8.50 24.34
C GLU A 18 15.50 7.57 24.93
N ARG A 19 15.91 6.57 25.74
CA ARG A 19 14.99 5.62 26.38
C ARG A 19 13.98 6.25 27.33
N ARG A 20 14.28 7.44 27.88
CA ARG A 20 13.37 8.12 28.82
C ARG A 20 12.13 8.72 28.15
N PHE A 21 12.19 8.95 26.84
CA PHE A 21 11.10 9.55 26.06
C PHE A 21 10.52 8.61 25.00
N GLU A 22 11.11 7.42 24.81
CA GLU A 22 10.62 6.40 23.90
C GLU A 22 9.35 5.73 24.44
N HIS A 23 8.31 5.69 23.61
CA HIS A 23 7.20 4.79 23.86
C HIS A 23 7.70 3.35 23.80
N THR A 24 7.35 2.56 24.80
CA THR A 24 7.66 1.11 24.87
C THR A 24 6.55 0.24 24.30
N TYR A 25 5.39 0.84 24.02
CA TYR A 25 4.23 0.24 23.39
C TYR A 25 3.57 1.25 22.46
N LEU A 26 2.97 0.77 21.37
CA LEU A 26 2.19 1.62 20.48
C LEU A 26 0.87 1.97 21.15
N ASN A 27 0.57 3.28 21.26
CA ASN A 27 -0.79 3.76 21.53
C ASN A 27 -1.53 3.84 20.18
N PRO A 28 -2.47 2.93 19.88
CA PRO A 28 -3.08 2.87 18.56
C PRO A 28 -3.92 4.11 18.23
N GLU A 29 -4.58 4.71 19.22
CA GLU A 29 -5.42 5.90 19.01
C GLU A 29 -4.57 7.13 18.64
N GLU A 30 -3.44 7.31 19.31
CA GLU A 30 -2.51 8.41 19.04
C GLU A 30 -1.82 8.25 17.68
N ALA A 31 -1.37 7.04 17.38
CA ALA A 31 -0.80 6.72 16.07
C ALA A 31 -1.82 6.83 14.94
N HIS A 32 -3.08 6.44 15.19
CA HIS A 32 -4.17 6.60 14.24
C HIS A 32 -4.48 8.06 13.96
N LYS A 33 -4.55 8.89 14.99
CA LYS A 33 -4.75 10.33 14.83
C LYS A 33 -3.64 10.94 13.96
N ARG A 34 -2.38 10.61 14.24
CA ARG A 34 -1.25 11.05 13.41
C ARG A 34 -1.39 10.52 11.98
N ALA A 35 -1.79 9.27 11.80
CA ALA A 35 -2.01 8.69 10.49
C ALA A 35 -3.07 9.45 9.68
N GLN A 36 -4.19 9.83 10.30
CA GLN A 36 -5.23 10.63 9.66
C GLN A 36 -4.73 12.02 9.25
N GLU A 37 -3.96 12.68 10.12
CA GLU A 37 -3.33 13.97 9.82
C GLU A 37 -2.37 13.85 8.63
N THR A 38 -1.45 12.87 8.67
CA THR A 38 -0.51 12.58 7.58
C THR A 38 -1.24 12.28 6.29
N LEU A 39 -2.18 11.32 6.27
CA LEU A 39 -2.90 10.94 5.04
C LEU A 39 -3.66 12.11 4.43
N SER A 40 -4.27 12.98 5.27
CA SER A 40 -4.97 14.17 4.78
C SER A 40 -4.06 15.15 4.04
N GLU A 41 -2.76 15.22 4.38
CA GLU A 41 -1.77 16.06 3.69
C GLU A 41 -1.41 15.51 2.31
N TYR A 42 -1.30 14.19 2.16
CA TYR A 42 -0.95 13.54 0.89
C TYR A 42 -2.16 13.35 -0.05
N GLU A 43 -3.37 13.30 0.49
CA GLU A 43 -4.58 12.95 -0.24
C GLU A 43 -4.92 13.95 -1.35
N ILE A 44 -5.10 13.44 -2.57
CA ILE A 44 -5.64 14.23 -3.69
C ILE A 44 -7.01 14.81 -3.31
N LYS A 45 -7.14 16.13 -3.42
CA LYS A 45 -8.38 16.87 -3.15
C LYS A 45 -9.22 17.03 -4.43
N PRO A 46 -10.40 16.40 -4.54
CA PRO A 46 -11.26 16.50 -5.73
C PRO A 46 -11.59 17.93 -6.17
N GLU A 47 -11.56 18.90 -5.24
CA GLU A 47 -11.84 20.31 -5.47
C GLU A 47 -10.83 20.95 -6.44
N THR A 48 -9.62 20.41 -6.55
CA THR A 48 -8.62 20.88 -7.52
C THR A 48 -8.98 20.51 -8.96
N PHE A 49 -9.98 19.65 -9.16
CA PHE A 49 -10.45 19.19 -10.48
C PHE A 49 -11.69 19.94 -10.99
N THR A 50 -12.06 21.07 -10.37
CA THR A 50 -13.20 21.92 -10.80
C THR A 50 -13.13 22.38 -12.25
N GLY A 51 -11.93 22.51 -12.83
CA GLY A 51 -11.75 22.80 -14.26
C GLY A 51 -12.02 21.62 -15.19
N LEU A 52 -12.04 20.38 -14.68
CA LEU A 52 -12.28 19.15 -15.45
C LEU A 52 -13.65 18.55 -15.20
N TYR A 53 -14.18 18.70 -13.98
CA TYR A 53 -15.48 18.19 -13.56
C TYR A 53 -16.33 19.34 -13.04
N GLY A 54 -17.57 19.44 -13.52
CA GLY A 54 -18.52 20.43 -13.04
C GLY A 54 -18.87 20.24 -11.56
N ALA A 55 -19.27 21.32 -10.89
CA ALA A 55 -19.60 21.31 -9.46
C ALA A 55 -20.63 20.23 -9.07
N ASP A 56 -21.60 19.95 -9.94
CA ASP A 56 -22.61 18.92 -9.71
C ASP A 56 -22.00 17.50 -9.63
N ILE A 57 -20.98 17.21 -10.46
CA ILE A 57 -20.26 15.93 -10.43
C ILE A 57 -19.50 15.81 -9.11
N LEU A 58 -18.71 16.84 -8.76
CA LEU A 58 -17.92 16.84 -7.53
C LEU A 58 -18.81 16.69 -6.29
N LYS A 59 -19.96 17.37 -6.28
CA LYS A 59 -20.95 17.24 -5.21
C LYS A 59 -21.51 15.83 -5.12
N HIS A 60 -21.92 15.25 -6.24
CA HIS A 60 -22.43 13.87 -6.29
C HIS A 60 -21.36 12.86 -5.80
N ASP A 61 -20.11 13.04 -6.19
CA ASP A 61 -19.01 12.19 -5.73
C ASP A 61 -18.77 12.31 -4.22
N ALA A 62 -18.83 13.53 -3.66
CA ALA A 62 -18.74 13.76 -2.23
C ALA A 62 -19.92 13.12 -1.46
N GLU A 63 -21.14 13.20 -2.00
CA GLU A 63 -22.33 12.53 -1.44
C GLU A 63 -22.18 11.00 -1.46
N GLU A 64 -21.64 10.44 -2.55
CA GLU A 64 -21.36 9.00 -2.65
C GLU A 64 -20.27 8.55 -1.66
N VAL A 65 -19.21 9.36 -1.47
CA VAL A 65 -18.20 9.10 -0.43
C VAL A 65 -18.84 9.08 0.96
N ALA A 66 -19.63 10.09 1.31
CA ALA A 66 -20.29 10.17 2.61
C ALA A 66 -21.23 8.97 2.83
N ARG A 67 -21.96 8.55 1.79
CA ARG A 67 -22.83 7.37 1.85
C ARG A 67 -22.03 6.07 2.06
N LEU A 68 -20.93 5.90 1.36
CA LEU A 68 -20.07 4.71 1.50
C LEU A 68 -19.39 4.69 2.87
N GLU A 69 -18.86 5.82 3.32
CA GLU A 69 -18.21 5.96 4.61
C GLU A 69 -19.13 5.61 5.78
N ALA A 70 -20.41 6.01 5.72
CA ALA A 70 -21.41 5.66 6.73
C ALA A 70 -21.68 4.13 6.84
N LEU A 71 -21.30 3.34 5.82
CA LEU A 71 -21.43 1.87 5.84
C LEU A 71 -20.22 1.17 6.47
N PHE A 72 -19.10 1.88 6.68
CA PHE A 72 -17.88 1.30 7.23
C PHE A 72 -17.79 1.58 8.74
N GLU A 73 -17.84 0.51 9.53
CA GLU A 73 -17.61 0.58 10.97
C GLU A 73 -16.10 0.81 11.25
N GLN A 74 -15.78 1.59 12.28
CA GLN A 74 -14.40 1.68 12.75
C GLN A 74 -14.02 0.36 13.43
N SER A 75 -13.33 -0.50 12.68
CA SER A 75 -12.75 -1.73 13.21
C SER A 75 -11.29 -1.48 13.63
N PRO A 76 -10.74 -2.28 14.55
CA PRO A 76 -9.31 -2.26 14.85
C PRO A 76 -8.43 -2.44 13.59
N SER A 77 -8.93 -3.16 12.57
CA SER A 77 -8.22 -3.36 11.29
C SER A 77 -8.03 -2.05 10.56
N LYS A 78 -9.05 -1.19 10.58
CA LYS A 78 -9.00 0.13 9.95
C LYS A 78 -7.94 1.02 10.59
N ILE A 79 -7.86 1.04 11.93
CA ILE A 79 -6.85 1.81 12.66
C ILE A 79 -5.44 1.44 12.19
N TYR A 80 -5.14 0.13 12.13
CA TYR A 80 -3.81 -0.33 11.73
C TYR A 80 -3.58 -0.19 10.21
N ALA A 81 -4.62 -0.30 9.38
CA ALA A 81 -4.53 -0.02 7.95
C ALA A 81 -4.15 1.45 7.70
N ASP A 82 -4.84 2.39 8.34
CA ASP A 82 -4.53 3.82 8.23
C ASP A 82 -3.09 4.11 8.69
N ILE A 83 -2.62 3.47 9.77
CA ILE A 83 -1.22 3.59 10.23
C ILE A 83 -0.23 3.06 9.18
N LEU A 84 -0.47 1.88 8.59
CA LEU A 84 0.41 1.35 7.55
C LEU A 84 0.38 2.24 6.30
N GLU A 85 -0.78 2.72 5.89
CA GLU A 85 -0.92 3.65 4.76
C GLU A 85 -0.13 4.93 4.99
N ALA A 86 -0.27 5.56 6.15
CA ALA A 86 0.45 6.78 6.47
C ALA A 86 1.98 6.57 6.43
N ILE A 87 2.46 5.47 7.01
CA ILE A 87 3.87 5.11 6.98
C ILE A 87 4.33 4.83 5.55
N ALA A 88 3.55 4.12 4.74
CA ALA A 88 3.89 3.83 3.34
C ALA A 88 3.90 5.09 2.47
N CYS A 89 3.01 6.06 2.70
CA CYS A 89 3.07 7.37 2.04
C CYS A 89 4.32 8.15 2.45
N GLU A 90 4.57 8.30 3.75
CA GLU A 90 5.67 9.10 4.27
C GLU A 90 7.05 8.47 3.94
N HIS A 91 7.24 7.20 4.28
CA HIS A 91 8.50 6.48 4.06
C HIS A 91 8.66 5.89 2.66
N GLY A 92 7.58 5.80 1.89
CA GLY A 92 7.62 5.58 0.45
C GLY A 92 8.65 6.47 -0.23
N GLU A 93 8.59 7.77 0.10
CA GLU A 93 9.48 8.80 -0.42
C GLU A 93 10.65 9.08 0.52
N LEU A 94 10.43 9.33 1.82
CA LEU A 94 11.53 9.70 2.73
C LEU A 94 12.59 8.60 2.89
N SER A 95 12.20 7.35 2.67
CA SER A 95 13.07 6.18 2.81
C SER A 95 13.19 5.35 1.54
N ASN A 96 12.69 5.87 0.42
CA ASN A 96 12.73 5.23 -0.89
C ASN A 96 12.23 3.78 -0.84
N TRP A 97 11.15 3.47 -0.11
CA TRP A 97 10.63 2.08 -0.05
C TRP A 97 10.34 1.54 -1.45
N PHE A 98 9.89 2.42 -2.35
CA PHE A 98 9.60 2.10 -3.76
C PHE A 98 10.71 2.52 -4.73
N GLY A 99 11.92 2.79 -4.23
CA GLY A 99 13.05 3.25 -5.04
C GLY A 99 13.15 4.78 -5.16
N PRO A 100 14.32 5.32 -5.53
CA PRO A 100 14.59 6.76 -5.53
C PRO A 100 13.86 7.54 -6.64
N ASN A 101 13.45 6.85 -7.70
CA ASN A 101 12.73 7.45 -8.83
C ASN A 101 11.21 7.27 -8.71
N SER A 102 10.72 6.93 -7.53
CA SER A 102 9.30 6.74 -7.27
C SER A 102 8.70 7.86 -6.44
N GLN A 103 7.39 8.06 -6.60
CA GLN A 103 6.55 8.97 -5.80
C GLN A 103 5.33 8.20 -5.33
N VAL A 104 4.89 8.43 -4.09
CA VAL A 104 3.67 7.80 -3.57
C VAL A 104 2.56 8.84 -3.55
N ILE A 105 1.51 8.56 -4.32
CA ILE A 105 0.37 9.45 -4.49
C ILE A 105 -0.82 8.85 -3.74
N LYS A 106 -1.24 9.47 -2.63
CA LYS A 106 -2.46 9.07 -1.92
C LYS A 106 -3.68 9.45 -2.75
N THR A 107 -4.55 8.48 -3.01
CA THR A 107 -5.73 8.69 -3.86
C THR A 107 -6.78 9.53 -3.14
N ALA A 108 -7.66 10.16 -3.92
CA ALA A 108 -8.84 10.82 -3.37
C ALA A 108 -9.77 9.81 -2.70
N ARG A 109 -10.50 10.24 -1.65
CA ARG A 109 -11.49 9.41 -0.93
C ARG A 109 -12.49 8.71 -1.84
N TYR A 110 -12.89 9.37 -2.94
CA TYR A 110 -13.76 8.76 -3.94
C TYR A 110 -13.13 7.51 -4.57
N ASP A 111 -11.85 7.58 -4.95
CA ASP A 111 -11.15 6.48 -5.62
C ASP A 111 -10.79 5.35 -4.63
N ASP A 112 -10.40 5.68 -3.40
CA ASP A 112 -10.28 4.74 -2.29
C ASP A 112 -11.60 3.95 -2.11
N TYR A 113 -12.72 4.64 -1.82
CA TYR A 113 -13.96 3.94 -1.52
C TYR A 113 -14.58 3.23 -2.72
N LYS A 114 -14.57 3.85 -3.91
CA LYS A 114 -15.24 3.33 -5.11
C LYS A 114 -14.38 2.31 -5.84
N ASN A 115 -13.09 2.62 -6.02
CA ASN A 115 -12.18 1.84 -6.86
C ASN A 115 -11.23 0.96 -6.03
N LYS A 116 -11.22 1.09 -4.69
CA LYS A 116 -10.41 0.26 -3.77
C LYS A 116 -8.91 0.41 -4.01
N ILE A 117 -8.48 1.61 -4.35
CA ILE A 117 -7.07 1.95 -4.57
C ILE A 117 -6.69 2.97 -3.52
N ASP A 118 -5.86 2.57 -2.56
CA ASP A 118 -5.49 3.42 -1.44
C ASP A 118 -4.41 4.42 -1.84
N MET A 119 -3.44 3.99 -2.65
CA MET A 119 -2.37 4.83 -3.17
C MET A 119 -1.84 4.32 -4.52
N VAL A 120 -1.10 5.17 -5.21
CA VAL A 120 -0.38 4.84 -6.44
C VAL A 120 1.10 5.09 -6.25
N VAL A 121 1.91 4.11 -6.63
CA VAL A 121 3.35 4.30 -6.82
C VAL A 121 3.55 4.71 -8.27
N GLU A 122 4.00 5.95 -8.47
CA GLU A 122 4.43 6.45 -9.77
C GLU A 122 5.94 6.31 -9.89
N THR A 123 6.43 5.60 -10.90
CA THR A 123 7.87 5.39 -11.12
C THR A 123 8.30 5.93 -12.47
N GLU A 124 9.28 6.82 -12.46
CA GLU A 124 9.91 7.37 -13.66
C GLU A 124 11.12 6.50 -14.07
N SER A 125 11.16 6.09 -15.34
CA SER A 125 12.32 5.41 -15.91
C SER A 125 13.36 6.41 -16.42
N GLU A 126 14.59 5.92 -16.70
CA GLU A 126 15.67 6.76 -17.26
C GLU A 126 15.28 7.48 -18.56
N ASN A 127 14.36 6.89 -19.35
CA ASN A 127 13.85 7.47 -20.60
C ASN A 127 12.65 8.42 -20.38
N GLN A 128 12.43 8.91 -19.15
CA GLN A 128 11.30 9.75 -18.77
C GLN A 128 9.92 9.12 -19.07
N GLN A 129 9.87 7.78 -19.11
CA GLN A 129 8.61 7.06 -19.21
C GLN A 129 8.12 6.73 -17.81
N PHE A 130 6.86 7.07 -17.57
CA PHE A 130 6.23 6.83 -16.29
C PHE A 130 5.45 5.52 -16.31
N SER A 131 5.43 4.84 -15.16
CA SER A 131 4.45 3.81 -14.88
C SER A 131 3.79 4.02 -13.53
N HIS A 132 2.68 3.31 -13.34
CA HIS A 132 1.83 3.46 -12.19
C HIS A 132 1.41 2.08 -11.70
N LEU A 133 1.60 1.83 -10.41
CA LEU A 133 1.11 0.64 -9.73
C LEU A 133 0.14 1.08 -8.63
N ALA A 134 -1.11 0.61 -8.69
CA ALA A 134 -2.05 0.79 -7.60
C ALA A 134 -1.75 -0.20 -6.47
N LEU A 135 -1.70 0.34 -5.25
CA LEU A 135 -1.65 -0.45 -4.03
C LEU A 135 -3.01 -0.38 -3.34
N GLY A 136 -3.61 -1.55 -3.13
CA GLY A 136 -4.72 -1.73 -2.20
C GLY A 136 -4.19 -2.27 -0.89
N ILE A 137 -4.03 -1.44 0.14
CA ILE A 137 -3.53 -1.85 1.45
C ILE A 137 -4.67 -2.52 2.23
N ASP A 138 -4.36 -3.66 2.84
CA ASP A 138 -5.28 -4.38 3.69
C ASP A 138 -4.57 -4.84 4.95
N ILE A 139 -5.16 -4.55 6.10
CA ILE A 139 -4.71 -5.09 7.38
C ILE A 139 -5.81 -6.00 7.89
N THR A 140 -5.58 -7.30 7.78
CA THR A 140 -6.57 -8.28 8.18
C THR A 140 -6.16 -9.07 9.42
N PHE A 141 -7.14 -9.32 10.29
CA PHE A 141 -7.05 -10.33 11.36
C PHE A 141 -7.43 -11.75 10.84
N GLY A 142 -7.83 -11.91 9.57
CA GLY A 142 -8.29 -13.20 8.98
C GLY A 142 -8.66 -13.18 7.48
N SER A 143 -8.94 -14.34 6.89
CA SER A 143 -8.91 -14.56 5.42
C SER A 143 -10.05 -13.99 4.55
N LYS A 144 -11.18 -13.52 5.11
CA LYS A 144 -12.42 -13.37 4.31
C LYS A 144 -12.48 -12.16 3.37
N ASP A 145 -11.83 -11.04 3.69
CA ASP A 145 -11.98 -9.81 2.90
C ASP A 145 -11.01 -9.71 1.71
N LEU A 146 -9.84 -10.37 1.82
CA LEU A 146 -8.86 -10.47 0.73
C LEU A 146 -9.45 -11.15 -0.52
N HIS A 147 -10.25 -12.20 -0.33
CA HIS A 147 -10.86 -12.95 -1.43
C HIS A 147 -11.66 -12.08 -2.40
N LYS A 148 -12.48 -11.17 -1.87
CA LYS A 148 -13.30 -10.27 -2.69
C LYS A 148 -12.47 -9.30 -3.53
N LYS A 149 -11.31 -8.86 -3.02
CA LYS A 149 -10.38 -7.99 -3.76
C LYS A 149 -9.76 -8.75 -4.93
N PHE A 150 -9.29 -9.97 -4.70
CA PHE A 150 -8.74 -10.83 -5.76
C PHE A 150 -9.79 -11.23 -6.81
N ASP A 151 -11.02 -11.52 -6.41
CA ASP A 151 -12.14 -11.77 -7.35
C ASP A 151 -12.40 -10.56 -8.25
N ALA A 152 -12.40 -9.34 -7.68
CA ALA A 152 -12.60 -8.12 -8.43
C ALA A 152 -11.45 -7.89 -9.45
N ILE A 153 -10.20 -8.11 -9.04
CA ILE A 153 -9.03 -8.03 -9.92
C ILE A 153 -9.13 -9.06 -11.06
N LYS A 154 -9.41 -10.33 -10.74
CA LYS A 154 -9.59 -11.40 -11.73
C LYS A 154 -10.71 -11.06 -12.71
N ALA A 155 -11.85 -10.58 -12.22
CA ALA A 155 -12.97 -10.15 -13.06
C ALA A 155 -12.60 -8.98 -13.98
N GLY A 156 -11.77 -8.05 -13.51
CA GLY A 156 -11.20 -6.99 -14.34
C GLY A 156 -10.35 -7.55 -15.47
N ILE A 157 -9.37 -8.39 -15.15
CA ILE A 157 -8.47 -9.03 -16.13
C ILE A 157 -9.27 -9.80 -17.19
N ASN A 158 -10.27 -10.58 -16.78
CA ASN A 158 -11.19 -11.29 -17.68
C ASN A 158 -11.87 -10.35 -18.68
N LYS A 159 -12.31 -9.18 -18.22
CA LYS A 159 -12.97 -8.17 -19.05
C LYS A 159 -11.98 -7.37 -19.92
N GLY A 160 -10.66 -7.52 -19.73
CA GLY A 160 -9.67 -6.68 -20.39
C GLY A 160 -9.60 -5.26 -19.80
N SER A 161 -10.02 -5.08 -18.56
CA SER A 161 -10.01 -3.80 -17.84
C SER A 161 -9.15 -3.92 -16.58
N LEU A 162 -8.40 -2.87 -16.23
CA LEU A 162 -7.71 -2.79 -14.94
C LEU A 162 -8.31 -1.66 -14.09
N GLY A 163 -7.67 -1.38 -12.97
CA GLY A 163 -8.01 -0.26 -12.09
C GLY A 163 -7.98 1.08 -12.81
N GLN A 164 -8.60 2.07 -12.17
CA GLN A 164 -8.65 3.43 -12.66
C GLN A 164 -8.82 4.41 -11.50
N LEU A 165 -8.32 5.62 -11.70
CA LEU A 165 -8.54 6.75 -10.81
C LEU A 165 -9.30 7.84 -11.55
N LYS A 166 -10.37 8.34 -10.94
CA LYS A 166 -11.12 9.49 -11.44
C LYS A 166 -10.36 10.78 -11.17
N TYR A 167 -9.73 10.89 -10.01
CA TYR A 167 -8.94 12.04 -9.57
C TYR A 167 -7.48 11.64 -9.49
N PHE A 168 -6.76 11.80 -10.60
CA PHE A 168 -5.33 11.59 -10.64
C PHE A 168 -4.61 12.89 -11.01
N HIS A 169 -3.58 13.20 -10.25
CA HIS A 169 -2.70 14.34 -10.46
C HIS A 169 -1.25 13.87 -10.27
N SER A 170 -0.41 14.14 -11.25
CA SER A 170 1.04 13.93 -11.17
C SER A 170 1.75 15.23 -11.51
N ASP A 171 2.53 15.71 -10.55
CA ASP A 171 3.41 16.86 -10.74
C ASP A 171 4.51 16.54 -11.76
N ARG A 172 5.07 15.31 -11.72
CA ARG A 172 6.17 14.89 -12.59
C ARG A 172 5.75 14.77 -14.06
N GLN A 173 4.53 14.29 -14.31
CA GLN A 173 3.98 14.18 -15.67
C GLN A 173 3.27 15.45 -16.15
N HIS A 174 3.09 16.43 -15.26
CA HIS A 174 2.20 17.56 -15.51
C HIS A 174 0.81 17.12 -16.02
N PHE A 175 0.29 16.03 -15.45
CA PHE A 175 -0.98 15.43 -15.86
C PHE A 175 -2.02 15.56 -14.75
N THR A 176 -3.20 16.03 -15.13
CA THR A 176 -4.38 16.07 -14.25
C THR A 176 -5.57 15.48 -15.00
N GLY A 177 -6.22 14.47 -14.43
CA GLY A 177 -7.40 13.86 -15.01
C GLY A 177 -7.62 12.43 -14.56
N ARG A 178 -8.20 11.63 -15.45
CA ARG A 178 -8.52 10.22 -15.17
C ARG A 178 -7.36 9.31 -15.62
N LEU A 179 -6.84 8.51 -14.70
CA LEU A 179 -5.89 7.45 -14.99
C LEU A 179 -6.62 6.12 -15.23
N ARG A 180 -6.25 5.37 -16.26
CA ARG A 180 -6.89 4.08 -16.62
C ARG A 180 -5.83 3.02 -16.88
N LYS A 181 -6.27 1.76 -16.94
CA LYS A 181 -5.40 0.59 -17.14
C LYS A 181 -4.31 0.50 -16.06
N LEU A 182 -4.71 0.79 -14.82
CA LEU A 182 -3.83 0.79 -13.67
C LEU A 182 -3.75 -0.63 -13.08
N PRO A 183 -2.60 -1.33 -13.19
CA PRO A 183 -2.41 -2.61 -12.51
C PRO A 183 -2.54 -2.40 -11.00
N GLN A 184 -3.21 -3.32 -10.34
CA GLN A 184 -3.53 -3.24 -8.92
C GLN A 184 -3.04 -4.50 -8.21
N VAL A 185 -2.34 -4.31 -7.10
CA VAL A 185 -1.94 -5.38 -6.19
C VAL A 185 -2.52 -5.13 -4.80
N VAL A 186 -2.71 -6.19 -4.04
CA VAL A 186 -3.18 -6.14 -2.65
C VAL A 186 -1.99 -6.33 -1.72
N VAL A 187 -1.79 -5.42 -0.78
CA VAL A 187 -0.72 -5.50 0.21
C VAL A 187 -1.31 -5.91 1.54
N GLY A 188 -0.77 -6.95 2.16
CA GLY A 188 -1.29 -7.51 3.39
C GLY A 188 -0.21 -7.72 4.43
N ILE A 189 -0.26 -6.99 5.55
CA ILE A 189 0.77 -7.10 6.61
C ILE A 189 0.15 -7.55 7.93
N GLU A 190 0.82 -8.43 8.67
CA GLU A 190 0.40 -8.80 10.01
C GLU A 190 0.37 -7.61 10.97
N ILE A 191 -0.66 -7.54 11.81
CA ILE A 191 -0.87 -6.42 12.74
C ILE A 191 0.27 -6.24 13.72
N GLU A 192 0.92 -7.31 14.16
CA GLU A 192 2.08 -7.19 15.06
C GLU A 192 3.25 -6.48 14.36
N ARG A 193 3.39 -6.63 13.04
CA ARG A 193 4.37 -5.89 12.23
C ARG A 193 3.98 -4.45 12.01
N VAL A 194 2.70 -4.17 11.85
CA VAL A 194 2.20 -2.79 11.81
C VAL A 194 2.40 -2.09 13.15
N LYS A 195 2.20 -2.79 14.27
CA LYS A 195 2.46 -2.26 15.61
C LYS A 195 3.94 -1.91 15.81
N GLU A 196 4.83 -2.79 15.36
CA GLU A 196 6.28 -2.57 15.35
C GLU A 196 6.63 -1.31 14.53
N LEU A 197 6.13 -1.22 13.29
CA LEU A 197 6.30 -0.04 12.43
C LEU A 197 5.74 1.24 13.06
N GLY A 198 4.51 1.19 13.56
CA GLY A 198 3.86 2.32 14.21
C GLY A 198 4.66 2.82 15.41
N LEU A 199 5.25 1.92 16.19
CA LEU A 199 6.08 2.30 17.32
C LEU A 199 7.36 3.03 16.87
N LEU A 200 8.03 2.52 15.83
CA LEU A 200 9.20 3.17 15.25
C LEU A 200 8.85 4.55 14.70
N TRP A 201 7.72 4.65 14.00
CA TRP A 201 7.22 5.88 13.40
C TRP A 201 6.87 6.94 14.46
N MET A 202 6.17 6.56 15.52
CA MET A 202 5.86 7.44 16.64
C MET A 202 7.10 7.93 17.38
N ASN A 203 8.13 7.07 17.51
CA ASN A 203 9.41 7.42 18.10
C ASN A 203 10.40 8.10 17.12
N ARG A 204 9.97 8.45 15.89
CA ARG A 204 10.79 9.10 14.84
C ARG A 204 12.08 8.34 14.49
N ARG A 205 12.03 7.01 14.55
CA ARG A 205 13.14 6.08 14.27
C ARG A 205 13.31 5.88 12.76
N ASN A 206 13.64 6.97 12.06
CA ASN A 206 13.66 7.01 10.58
C ASN A 206 14.70 6.07 9.96
N LYS A 207 15.81 5.81 10.66
CA LYS A 207 16.83 4.86 10.19
C LYS A 207 16.29 3.43 10.20
N GLU A 208 15.61 3.06 11.27
CA GLU A 208 15.00 1.74 11.44
C GLU A 208 13.84 1.54 10.47
N LEU A 209 13.01 2.57 10.25
CA LEU A 209 11.94 2.55 9.24
C LEU A 209 12.49 2.38 7.83
N ARG A 210 13.63 3.00 7.51
CA ARG A 210 14.32 2.83 6.22
C ARG A 210 14.83 1.42 6.00
N GLU A 211 15.24 0.73 7.04
CA GLU A 211 15.79 -0.63 6.97
C GLU A 211 14.74 -1.71 7.31
N HIS A 212 13.48 -1.32 7.53
CA HIS A 212 12.46 -2.23 8.02
C HIS A 212 12.08 -3.29 6.97
N PRO A 213 12.02 -4.58 7.34
CA PRO A 213 11.68 -5.69 6.42
C PRO A 213 10.32 -5.59 5.71
N VAL A 214 9.36 -4.83 6.25
CA VAL A 214 8.03 -4.67 5.63
C VAL A 214 8.12 -4.10 4.22
N GLN A 215 9.11 -3.25 3.91
CA GLN A 215 9.28 -2.77 2.54
C GLN A 215 9.56 -3.91 1.56
N ILE A 216 10.31 -4.94 1.99
CA ILE A 216 10.57 -6.13 1.18
C ILE A 216 9.30 -6.95 1.03
N ALA A 217 8.54 -7.16 2.12
CA ALA A 217 7.29 -7.90 2.08
C ALA A 217 6.27 -7.29 1.09
N ILE A 218 6.12 -5.97 1.10
CA ILE A 218 5.26 -5.25 0.14
C ILE A 218 5.68 -5.53 -1.31
N LEU A 219 6.99 -5.51 -1.58
CA LEU A 219 7.52 -5.75 -2.92
C LEU A 219 7.43 -7.23 -3.34
N GLU A 220 7.67 -8.17 -2.43
CA GLU A 220 7.52 -9.62 -2.67
C GLU A 220 6.05 -9.97 -2.98
N GLU A 221 5.10 -9.36 -2.25
CA GLU A 221 3.67 -9.48 -2.52
C GLU A 221 3.28 -8.93 -3.88
N ALA A 222 3.78 -7.74 -4.24
CA ALA A 222 3.53 -7.13 -5.54
C ALA A 222 4.09 -8.01 -6.67
N ALA A 223 5.34 -8.48 -6.55
CA ALA A 223 5.99 -9.33 -7.54
C ALA A 223 5.20 -10.62 -7.79
N LEU A 224 4.85 -11.34 -6.71
CA LEU A 224 4.12 -12.60 -6.79
C LEU A 224 2.75 -12.44 -7.47
N GLN A 225 2.03 -11.37 -7.13
CA GLN A 225 0.73 -11.07 -7.74
C GLN A 225 0.89 -10.72 -9.22
N LEU A 226 1.84 -9.85 -9.57
CA LEU A 226 2.08 -9.46 -10.95
C LEU A 226 2.52 -10.64 -11.82
N GLU A 227 3.38 -11.52 -11.32
CA GLU A 227 3.75 -12.78 -11.99
C GLU A 227 2.52 -13.65 -12.26
N THR A 228 1.69 -13.85 -11.24
CA THR A 228 0.44 -14.60 -11.38
C THR A 228 -0.51 -13.96 -12.41
N PHE A 229 -0.62 -12.62 -12.42
CA PHE A 229 -1.48 -11.91 -13.37
C PHE A 229 -0.95 -11.97 -14.80
N VAL A 230 0.37 -11.97 -14.98
CA VAL A 230 1.02 -12.20 -16.27
C VAL A 230 0.64 -13.58 -16.79
N GLU A 231 0.84 -14.64 -15.99
CA GLU A 231 0.54 -16.02 -16.38
C GLU A 231 -0.94 -16.20 -16.70
N TYR A 232 -1.82 -15.71 -15.83
CA TYR A 232 -3.26 -15.79 -16.04
C TYR A 232 -3.69 -15.04 -17.30
N SER A 233 -3.22 -13.79 -17.49
CA SER A 233 -3.56 -12.99 -18.67
C SER A 233 -3.10 -13.64 -19.97
N ARG A 234 -1.92 -14.29 -20.00
CA ARG A 234 -1.47 -15.09 -21.14
C ARG A 234 -2.41 -16.25 -21.41
N SER A 235 -2.83 -16.97 -20.37
CA SER A 235 -3.70 -18.14 -20.50
C SER A 235 -5.09 -17.83 -21.08
N ILE A 236 -5.59 -16.60 -20.88
CA ILE A 236 -6.86 -16.12 -21.43
C ILE A 236 -6.69 -15.17 -22.64
N ASN A 237 -5.50 -15.15 -23.25
CA ASN A 237 -5.14 -14.36 -24.44
C ASN A 237 -5.33 -12.83 -24.29
N LYS A 238 -5.11 -12.27 -23.10
CA LYS A 238 -5.14 -10.82 -22.82
C LYS A 238 -3.75 -10.21 -22.98
N ASN A 239 -3.19 -10.29 -24.19
CA ASN A 239 -1.81 -9.90 -24.47
C ASN A 239 -1.51 -8.42 -24.19
N ASP A 240 -2.49 -7.52 -24.29
CA ASP A 240 -2.29 -6.10 -23.94
C ASP A 240 -2.10 -5.89 -22.44
N LEU A 241 -2.73 -6.72 -21.60
CA LEU A 241 -2.53 -6.71 -20.15
C LEU A 241 -1.20 -7.35 -19.74
N VAL A 242 -0.77 -8.39 -20.45
CA VAL A 242 0.53 -9.05 -20.22
C VAL A 242 1.67 -8.03 -20.28
N VAL A 243 1.70 -7.17 -21.30
CA VAL A 243 2.73 -6.13 -21.45
C VAL A 243 2.73 -5.15 -20.27
N ILE A 244 1.54 -4.80 -19.75
CA ILE A 244 1.41 -3.89 -18.60
C ILE A 244 1.97 -4.55 -17.34
N PHE A 245 1.56 -5.79 -17.06
CA PHE A 245 1.99 -6.49 -15.85
C PHE A 245 3.48 -6.85 -15.88
N GLU A 246 4.02 -7.29 -17.02
CA GLU A 246 5.45 -7.58 -17.19
C GLU A 246 6.32 -6.35 -16.91
N ARG A 247 5.89 -5.19 -17.39
CA ARG A 247 6.61 -3.94 -17.16
C ARG A 247 6.67 -3.58 -15.68
N GLU A 248 5.55 -3.69 -14.95
CA GLU A 248 5.57 -3.42 -13.50
C GLU A 248 6.34 -4.51 -12.75
N LEU A 249 6.20 -5.78 -13.13
CA LEU A 249 6.92 -6.91 -12.51
C LEU A 249 8.44 -6.72 -12.63
N GLN A 250 8.91 -6.31 -13.82
CA GLN A 250 10.33 -6.02 -14.04
C GLN A 250 10.83 -4.96 -13.05
N LYS A 251 10.12 -3.84 -12.91
CA LYS A 251 10.51 -2.76 -11.99
C LYS A 251 10.54 -3.21 -10.53
N ILE A 252 9.54 -3.99 -10.10
CA ILE A 252 9.49 -4.51 -8.73
C ILE A 252 10.64 -5.49 -8.49
N ASN A 253 10.97 -6.36 -9.44
CA ASN A 253 12.08 -7.30 -9.31
C ASN A 253 13.45 -6.59 -9.26
N GLU A 254 13.65 -5.58 -10.11
CA GLU A 254 14.85 -4.73 -10.07
C GLU A 254 15.03 -4.08 -8.69
N LEU A 255 13.95 -3.52 -8.14
CA LEU A 255 13.95 -2.90 -6.82
C LEU A 255 14.18 -3.91 -5.68
N LEU A 256 13.54 -5.09 -5.75
CA LEU A 256 13.79 -6.18 -4.79
C LEU A 256 15.26 -6.56 -4.75
N ASP A 257 15.87 -6.76 -5.92
CA ASP A 257 17.29 -7.08 -6.04
C ASP A 257 18.18 -6.01 -5.42
N GLU A 258 17.89 -4.73 -5.68
CA GLU A 258 18.62 -3.60 -5.08
C GLU A 258 18.53 -3.61 -3.55
N LYS A 259 17.32 -3.81 -3.00
CA LYS A 259 17.06 -3.77 -1.56
C LYS A 259 17.68 -4.97 -0.83
N ILE A 260 17.64 -6.15 -1.44
CA ILE A 260 18.30 -7.36 -0.92
C ILE A 260 19.82 -7.17 -0.94
N LYS A 261 20.40 -6.62 -2.03
CA LYS A 261 21.83 -6.28 -2.10
C LYS A 261 22.25 -5.24 -1.06
N ALA A 262 21.35 -4.31 -0.70
CA ALA A 262 21.54 -3.36 0.38
C ALA A 262 21.46 -3.98 1.79
N GLY A 263 21.16 -5.29 1.90
CA GLY A 263 21.15 -6.04 3.15
C GLY A 263 19.83 -5.99 3.92
N ILE A 264 18.75 -5.48 3.31
CA ILE A 264 17.42 -5.48 3.92
C ILE A 264 16.90 -6.92 3.93
N LYS A 265 16.39 -7.35 5.09
CA LYS A 265 15.96 -8.74 5.31
C LYS A 265 14.52 -8.94 4.85
N THR A 266 14.22 -10.15 4.39
CA THR A 266 12.86 -10.63 4.15
C THR A 266 12.16 -10.95 5.47
N ILE A 267 10.82 -10.89 5.47
CA ILE A 267 10.01 -11.38 6.58
C ILE A 267 9.82 -12.89 6.40
N LYS A 268 10.07 -13.66 7.46
CA LYS A 268 9.77 -15.09 7.49
C LYS A 268 8.43 -15.31 8.17
N ASP A 269 7.71 -16.35 7.73
CA ASP A 269 6.49 -16.86 8.37
C ASP A 269 5.37 -15.81 8.50
N ASP A 270 5.13 -15.02 7.45
CA ASP A 270 3.99 -14.08 7.40
C ASP A 270 2.72 -14.82 6.96
N LYS A 271 1.73 -14.92 7.86
CA LYS A 271 0.48 -15.63 7.58
C LYS A 271 -0.40 -14.91 6.57
N VAL A 272 -0.28 -13.57 6.48
CA VAL A 272 -1.03 -12.78 5.51
C VAL A 272 -0.45 -13.00 4.12
N PHE A 273 0.88 -13.09 4.01
CA PHE A 273 1.52 -13.48 2.74
C PHE A 273 1.07 -14.87 2.26
N GLU A 274 0.95 -15.84 3.17
CA GLU A 274 0.41 -17.16 2.85
C GLU A 274 -1.09 -17.12 2.46
N GLU A 275 -1.85 -16.16 2.99
CA GLU A 275 -3.24 -15.94 2.57
C GLU A 275 -3.32 -15.33 1.17
N ILE A 276 -2.42 -14.40 0.84
CA ILE A 276 -2.29 -13.86 -0.53
C ILE A 276 -1.99 -15.00 -1.51
N LYS A 277 -1.02 -15.87 -1.20
CA LYS A 277 -0.72 -17.07 -2.01
C LYS A 277 -1.95 -17.96 -2.22
N ARG A 278 -2.73 -18.21 -1.17
CA ARG A 278 -3.98 -18.99 -1.28
C ARG A 278 -4.99 -18.34 -2.21
N ASN A 279 -5.17 -17.03 -2.13
CA ASN A 279 -6.11 -16.32 -3.02
C ASN A 279 -5.60 -16.24 -4.46
N LEU A 280 -4.29 -16.29 -4.68
CA LEU A 280 -3.72 -16.37 -6.03
C LEU A 280 -4.01 -17.69 -6.74
N LEU A 281 -4.37 -18.76 -6.02
CA LEU A 281 -4.86 -20.00 -6.64
C LEU A 281 -6.15 -19.78 -7.44
N LEU A 282 -6.89 -18.71 -7.20
CA LEU A 282 -8.03 -18.35 -8.04
C LEU A 282 -7.63 -18.06 -9.49
N PHE A 283 -6.37 -17.76 -9.76
CA PHE A 283 -5.87 -17.40 -11.09
C PHE A 283 -5.30 -18.60 -11.85
N THR A 284 -5.24 -19.79 -11.24
CA THR A 284 -4.90 -21.02 -11.97
C THR A 284 -6.15 -21.51 -12.70
N ASN A 285 -6.04 -21.82 -14.00
CA ASN A 285 -7.13 -22.48 -14.73
C ASN A 285 -7.26 -23.92 -14.26
N GLU A 286 -8.50 -24.37 -13.99
CA GLU A 286 -8.86 -25.79 -13.97
C GLU A 286 -8.79 -26.39 -15.38
#